data_AF-A0A2M8H1Q8-F1
#
_entry.id   AF-A0A2M8H1Q8-F1
#
_cell.length_a   1.000
_cell.length_b   1.000
_cell.length_c   1.000
_cell.angle_alpha   90.00
_cell.angle_beta   90.00
_cell.angle_gamma   90.00
#
_symmetry.space_group_name_H-M   'P 1'
#
loop_
_entity.id
_entity.type
_entity.pdbx_description
1 polymer ?
#
loop_
_entity_poly.entity_id
_entity_poly.type
_entity_poly.pdbx_seq_one_letter_code
_entity_poly.pdbx_strand_id
1 'polypeptide(L)'
;METTPYSHFTVLADGEVGELTDGFECPKGMAIMSMNIWALNEKQSVDVCIAIGKQIGFQVSGEVQIYQTEPSESPGDNPFGYGIKFTPYEEIDEPD
;
A
#
# COMPACT_ATOMS: atom_id res chain seq x y z
N MET A 1 20.31 19.10 9.25
CA MET A 1 19.32 18.00 9.23
C MET A 1 18.14 18.53 8.46
N GLU A 2 17.86 17.95 7.29
CA GLU A 2 16.62 18.28 6.58
C GLU A 2 15.47 17.73 7.42
N THR A 3 14.74 18.63 8.08
CA THR A 3 13.59 18.27 8.91
C THR A 3 12.36 18.33 8.01
N THR A 4 11.89 17.18 7.57
CA THR A 4 10.58 17.07 6.94
C THR A 4 9.47 17.06 8.01
N PRO A 5 8.27 17.61 7.73
CA PRO A 5 7.10 17.40 8.59
C PRO A 5 6.49 15.99 8.43
N TYR A 6 6.98 15.19 7.48
CA TYR A 6 6.43 13.87 7.21
C TYR A 6 7.02 12.80 8.14
N SER A 7 6.15 11.90 8.59
CA SER A 7 6.51 10.64 9.23
C SER A 7 6.47 9.53 8.18
N HIS A 8 7.28 8.50 8.41
CA HIS A 8 7.32 7.31 7.56
C HIS A 8 6.43 6.21 8.15
N PHE A 9 5.59 5.64 7.29
CA PHE A 9 4.66 4.57 7.63
C PHE A 9 4.81 3.40 6.66
N THR A 10 4.63 2.20 7.15
CA THR A 10 4.32 1.03 6.32
C THR A 10 2.83 0.73 6.49
N VAL A 11 2.11 0.65 5.38
CA VAL A 11 0.68 0.36 5.34
C VAL A 11 0.45 -1.00 4.70
N LEU A 12 -0.37 -1.82 5.34
CA LEU A 12 -0.92 -3.06 4.79
C LEU A 12 -2.43 -2.85 4.58
N ALA A 13 -2.90 -3.04 3.36
CA ALA A 13 -4.29 -2.83 3.00
C ALA A 13 -4.87 -4.11 2.39
N ASP A 14 -5.94 -4.60 2.98
CA ASP A 14 -6.75 -5.68 2.41
C ASP A 14 -7.63 -5.14 1.27
N GLY A 15 -7.69 -5.88 0.17
CA GLY A 15 -8.44 -5.47 -1.00
C GLY A 15 -8.46 -6.48 -2.13
N GLU A 16 -8.93 -6.01 -3.28
CA GLU A 16 -9.09 -6.80 -4.49
C GLU A 16 -8.17 -6.26 -5.60
N VAL A 17 -7.39 -7.17 -6.18
CA VAL A 17 -6.58 -6.93 -7.37
C VAL A 17 -7.46 -7.03 -8.61
N GLY A 18 -7.60 -5.92 -9.33
CA GLY A 18 -8.28 -5.84 -10.62
C GLY A 18 -7.30 -5.89 -11.79
N GLU A 19 -7.40 -4.92 -12.69
CA GLU A 19 -6.45 -4.78 -13.81
C GLU A 19 -5.29 -3.88 -13.39
N LEU A 20 -4.16 -4.50 -13.05
CA LEU A 20 -2.97 -3.77 -12.64
C LEU A 20 -2.35 -3.01 -13.81
N THR A 21 -1.84 -1.81 -13.53
CA THR A 21 -1.05 -1.03 -14.49
C THR A 21 0.31 -1.67 -14.75
N ASP A 22 0.91 -1.36 -15.90
CA ASP A 22 2.25 -1.84 -16.27
C ASP A 22 3.27 -1.61 -15.14
N GLY A 23 4.07 -2.64 -14.85
CA GLY A 23 5.08 -2.63 -13.77
C GLY A 23 4.62 -3.26 -12.45
N PHE A 24 3.36 -3.70 -12.35
CA PHE A 24 2.84 -4.47 -11.23
C PHE A 24 2.27 -5.81 -11.69
N GLU A 25 2.53 -6.86 -10.91
CA GLU A 25 2.05 -8.22 -11.20
C GLU A 25 1.48 -8.85 -9.93
N CYS A 26 0.24 -9.30 -10.01
CA CYS A 26 -0.45 -10.11 -9.01
C CYS A 26 -1.65 -10.79 -9.68
N PRO A 27 -2.00 -12.04 -9.33
CA PRO A 27 -3.26 -12.64 -9.75
C PRO A 27 -4.45 -11.76 -9.36
N LYS A 28 -5.48 -11.74 -10.21
CA LYS A 28 -6.75 -11.08 -9.89
C LYS A 28 -7.42 -11.76 -8.69
N GLY A 29 -8.12 -10.97 -7.88
CA GLY A 29 -8.82 -11.47 -6.69
C GLY A 29 -8.29 -10.86 -5.39
N MET A 30 -8.67 -11.47 -4.26
CA MET A 30 -8.35 -10.94 -2.93
C MET A 30 -6.84 -11.00 -2.67
N ALA A 31 -6.29 -9.90 -2.16
CA ALA A 31 -4.88 -9.81 -1.80
C ALA A 31 -4.64 -8.76 -0.71
N ILE A 32 -3.46 -8.83 -0.10
CA ILE A 32 -2.92 -7.76 0.74
C ILE A 32 -1.97 -6.93 -0.12
N MET A 33 -2.17 -5.61 -0.15
CA MET A 33 -1.23 -4.65 -0.70
C MET A 33 -0.39 -4.05 0.44
N SER A 34 0.94 -4.09 0.33
CA SER A 34 1.86 -3.40 1.23
C SER A 34 2.52 -2.22 0.54
N MET A 35 2.66 -1.08 1.20
CA MET A 35 3.48 0.04 0.70
C MET A 35 4.08 0.86 1.84
N ASN A 36 5.19 1.54 1.53
CA ASN A 36 5.80 2.53 2.40
C ASN A 36 5.31 3.92 2.01
N ILE A 37 5.03 4.79 2.98
CA ILE A 37 4.41 6.10 2.76
C ILE A 37 5.07 7.15 3.64
N TRP A 38 5.44 8.27 3.03
CA TRP A 38 5.70 9.51 3.73
C TRP A 38 4.40 10.33 3.82
N ALA A 39 3.95 10.62 5.04
CA ALA A 39 2.72 11.38 5.28
C ALA A 39 2.78 12.19 6.59
N LEU A 40 1.92 13.19 6.73
CA LEU A 40 1.80 14.03 7.93
C LEU A 40 1.28 13.25 9.14
N ASN A 41 0.48 12.20 8.90
CA ASN A 41 -0.13 11.36 9.93
C ASN A 41 -0.68 10.06 9.30
N GLU A 42 -1.09 9.15 10.16
CA GLU A 42 -1.68 7.85 9.79
C GLU A 42 -2.88 8.01 8.86
N LYS A 43 -3.80 8.95 9.14
CA LYS A 43 -4.98 9.18 8.29
C LYS A 43 -4.58 9.56 6.87
N GLN A 44 -3.63 10.47 6.70
CA GLN A 44 -3.13 10.84 5.38
C GLN A 44 -2.41 9.66 4.71
N SER A 45 -1.74 8.78 5.47
CA SER A 45 -1.13 7.57 4.89
C SER A 45 -2.19 6.64 4.29
N VAL A 46 -3.35 6.48 4.93
CA VAL A 46 -4.48 5.73 4.37
C VAL A 46 -5.03 6.40 3.11
N ASP A 47 -5.24 7.72 3.15
CA ASP A 47 -5.73 8.48 1.99
C ASP A 47 -4.79 8.31 0.78
N VAL A 48 -3.46 8.34 1.00
CA VAL A 48 -2.44 8.08 -0.03
C VAL A 48 -2.49 6.63 -0.51
N CYS A 49 -2.60 5.66 0.39
CA CYS A 49 -2.70 4.23 0.05
C CYS A 49 -3.89 3.94 -0.85
N ILE A 50 -5.07 4.49 -0.53
CA ILE A 50 -6.30 4.31 -1.33
C ILE A 50 -6.15 4.98 -2.70
N ALA A 51 -5.59 6.19 -2.75
CA ALA A 51 -5.40 6.91 -4.00
C ALA A 51 -4.44 6.17 -4.95
N ILE A 52 -3.32 5.69 -4.43
CA ILE A 52 -2.33 4.91 -5.20
C ILE A 52 -2.93 3.56 -5.61
N GLY A 53 -3.56 2.83 -4.69
CA GLY A 53 -4.21 1.56 -4.98
C GLY A 53 -5.16 1.68 -6.17
N LYS A 54 -6.06 2.67 -6.14
CA LYS A 54 -7.00 2.92 -7.23
C LYS A 54 -6.32 3.22 -8.57
N GLN A 55 -5.21 3.98 -8.54
CA GLN A 55 -4.46 4.30 -9.76
C GLN A 55 -3.80 3.07 -10.39
N ILE A 56 -3.35 2.13 -9.56
CA ILE A 56 -2.63 0.94 -10.02
C ILE A 56 -3.54 -0.28 -10.20
N GLY A 57 -4.86 -0.13 -10.07
CA GLY A 57 -5.81 -1.24 -10.29
C GLY A 57 -6.10 -2.12 -9.08
N PHE A 58 -5.80 -1.64 -7.87
CA PHE A 58 -6.13 -2.30 -6.60
C PHE A 58 -7.23 -1.55 -5.85
N GLN A 59 -8.30 -2.25 -5.48
CA GLN A 59 -9.39 -1.68 -4.70
C GLN A 59 -9.26 -2.08 -3.23
N VAL A 60 -8.90 -1.13 -2.38
CA VAL A 60 -8.95 -1.32 -0.92
C VAL A 60 -10.40 -1.54 -0.51
N SER A 61 -10.70 -2.67 0.15
CA SER A 61 -12.05 -3.06 0.55
C SER A 61 -12.16 -3.59 1.98
N GLY A 62 -11.04 -3.85 2.66
CA GLY A 62 -11.00 -4.43 3.99
C GLY A 62 -10.25 -3.59 5.01
N GLU A 63 -9.60 -4.28 5.95
CA GLU A 63 -8.80 -3.67 7.01
C GLU A 63 -7.55 -2.97 6.44
N VAL A 64 -7.19 -1.84 7.05
CA VAL A 64 -5.93 -1.16 6.79
C VAL A 64 -5.14 -1.10 8.10
N GLN A 65 -3.97 -1.72 8.11
CA GLN A 65 -3.05 -1.73 9.24
C GLN A 65 -1.89 -0.78 8.96
N ILE A 66 -1.54 0.04 9.95
CA ILE A 66 -0.55 1.11 9.81
C ILE A 66 0.52 0.91 10.87
N TYR A 67 1.77 0.94 10.43
CA TYR A 67 2.94 0.85 11.30
C TYR A 67 3.84 2.05 11.05
N GLN A 68 4.29 2.71 12.11
CA GLN A 68 5.37 3.68 11.98
C GLN A 68 6.70 2.91 11.92
N THR A 69 7.45 3.06 10.83
CA THR A 69 8.64 2.27 10.53
C THR A 69 9.81 3.14 10.11
N GLU A 70 11.03 2.62 10.18
CA GLU A 70 12.19 3.33 9.65
C GLU A 70 12.14 3.39 8.10
N PRO A 71 12.43 4.56 7.51
CA PRO A 71 12.40 4.72 6.06
C PRO A 71 13.59 4.08 5.38
N SER A 72 13.36 3.54 4.18
CA SER A 72 14.42 3.13 3.26
C SER A 72 14.72 4.19 2.18
N GLU A 73 13.78 5.10 1.93
CA GLU A 73 13.92 6.21 0.99
C GLU A 73 13.68 7.54 1.72
N SER A 74 14.41 8.59 1.33
CA SER A 74 14.27 9.93 1.91
C SER A 74 12.89 10.53 1.62
N PRO A 75 12.39 11.43 2.49
CA PRO A 75 11.15 12.16 2.22
C PRO A 75 11.33 13.09 1.01
N GLY A 76 10.25 13.28 0.24
CA GLY A 76 10.16 14.28 -0.81
C GLY A 76 9.43 15.54 -0.34
N ASP A 77 9.13 16.42 -1.30
CA ASP A 77 8.41 17.68 -1.03
C ASP A 77 6.90 17.49 -0.77
N ASN A 78 6.35 16.34 -1.15
CA ASN A 78 4.93 16.00 -1.00
C ASN A 78 4.77 14.60 -0.40
N PRO A 79 3.60 14.27 0.20
CA PRO A 79 3.30 12.90 0.61
C PRO A 79 3.33 11.96 -0.60
N PHE A 80 3.98 10.81 -0.46
CA PHE A 80 4.09 9.82 -1.53
C PHE A 80 4.25 8.41 -0.97
N GLY A 81 3.88 7.43 -1.79
CA GLY A 81 4.04 6.02 -1.51
C GLY A 81 5.07 5.36 -2.42
N TYR A 82 5.77 4.35 -1.92
CA TYR A 82 6.79 3.60 -2.65
C TYR A 82 6.89 2.15 -2.14
N GLY A 83 7.66 1.31 -2.84
CA GLY A 83 7.92 -0.08 -2.41
C GLY A 83 6.67 -0.97 -2.40
N ILE A 84 5.73 -0.73 -3.33
CA ILE A 84 4.44 -1.43 -3.41
C ILE A 84 4.67 -2.91 -3.71
N LYS A 85 4.02 -3.78 -2.95
CA LYS A 85 3.99 -5.23 -3.17
C LYS A 85 2.59 -5.77 -2.93
N PHE A 86 2.27 -6.88 -3.60
CA PHE A 86 1.03 -7.60 -3.42
C PHE A 86 1.31 -9.01 -2.92
N THR A 87 0.49 -9.48 -2.00
CA THR A 87 0.47 -10.87 -1.53
C THR A 87 -0.95 -11.40 -1.78
N PRO A 88 -1.17 -12.20 -2.84
CA PRO A 88 -2.48 -12.80 -3.06
C PRO A 88 -2.81 -13.74 -1.91
N TYR A 89 -4.10 -13.84 -1.56
CA TYR A 89 -4.53 -14.94 -0.69
C TYR A 89 -4.43 -16.24 -1.49
N GLU A 90 -3.87 -17.28 -0.87
CA GLU A 90 -3.94 -18.61 -1.46
C GLU A 90 -5.42 -19.00 -1.57
N GLU A 91 -5.85 -19.42 -2.76
CA GLU A 91 -7.07 -20.22 -2.85
C GLU A 91 -6.77 -21.50 -2.07
N ILE A 92 -7.36 -21.62 -0.88
CA ILE A 92 -7.40 -22.90 -0.20
C ILE A 92 -8.33 -23.75 -1.07
N ASP A 93 -7.75 -24.52 -1.98
CA ASP A 93 -8.42 -25.67 -2.59
C ASP A 93 -8.78 -26.59 -1.42
N GLU A 94 -9.99 -26.45 -0.87
CA GLU A 94 -10.55 -27.45 0.03
C GLU A 94 -10.68 -28.74 -0.79
N PRO A 95 -9.94 -29.81 -0.48
CA PRO A 95 -10.11 -31.06 -1.21
C PRO A 95 -11.49 -31.65 -0.88
N ASP A 96 -12.31 -31.87 -1.91
CA ASP A 96 -13.59 -32.60 -1.88
C ASP A 96 -13.49 -33.96 -1.16
#